data_AF-A0A1E3NVA5-F1
#
_entry.id   AF-A0A1E3NVA5-F1
#
_cell.length_a   1.000
_cell.length_b   1.000
_cell.length_c   1.000
_cell.angle_alpha   90.00
_cell.angle_beta   90.00
_cell.angle_gamma   90.00
#
_symmetry.space_group_name_H-M   'P 1'
#
loop_
_entity.id
_entity.type
_entity.pdbx_description
1 polymer ?
#
loop_
_entity_poly.entity_id
_entity_poly.type
_entity_poly.pdbx_seq_one_letter_code
_entity_poly.pdbx_strand_id
1 'polypeptide(L)'
;LIHHPPPSAPSSTSEIPDLFLPNDDPRKGLNLSGEQIDINNAPPLSTPSEKKYHLSPKDVEEIQRLRASEPYTYTKKVLAEKFNVSPFTISLVSDVSKERKQDMDDRLAQIKQGWSKGKAQARLDRKKRQQYWYRDE
;
A
#
# COMPACT_ATOMS: atom_id res chain seq x y z
N LEU A 1 3.44 35.54 28.28
CA LEU A 1 2.87 34.77 27.16
C LEU A 1 2.50 33.39 27.70
N ILE A 2 1.29 32.90 27.46
CA ILE A 2 0.82 31.58 27.89
C ILE A 2 0.59 30.75 26.63
N HIS A 3 1.08 29.51 26.61
CA HIS A 3 0.85 28.56 25.51
C HIS A 3 -0.39 27.71 25.81
N HIS A 4 -1.33 27.67 24.86
CA HIS A 4 -2.56 26.90 24.96
C HIS A 4 -2.62 25.90 23.80
N PRO A 5 -2.18 24.64 23.99
CA PRO A 5 -2.29 23.64 22.92
C PRO A 5 -3.78 23.41 22.59
N PRO A 6 -4.17 23.44 21.31
CA PRO A 6 -5.56 23.30 20.93
C PRO A 6 -6.04 21.84 21.11
N PRO A 7 -7.25 21.59 21.64
CA PRO A 7 -7.84 20.26 21.73
C PRO A 7 -8.49 19.86 20.40
N SER A 8 -7.75 19.96 19.30
CA SER A 8 -8.21 19.65 17.95
C SER A 8 -7.22 18.76 17.21
N ALA A 9 -7.66 18.16 16.11
CA ALA A 9 -6.74 17.51 15.18
C ALA A 9 -5.72 18.53 14.63
N PRO A 10 -4.50 18.08 14.29
CA PRO A 10 -3.44 18.96 13.85
C PRO A 10 -3.78 19.70 12.56
N SER A 11 -3.42 20.99 12.49
CA SER A 11 -3.61 21.83 11.30
C SER A 11 -2.28 22.11 10.57
N SER A 12 -2.33 22.16 9.24
CA SER A 12 -1.15 22.19 8.34
C SER A 12 -0.21 23.38 8.51
N THR A 13 -0.61 24.47 9.18
CA THR A 13 0.19 25.70 9.23
C THR A 13 1.10 25.79 10.46
N SER A 14 0.69 25.25 11.61
CA SER A 14 1.40 25.39 12.88
C SER A 14 2.00 24.10 13.41
N GLU A 15 1.70 22.96 12.78
CA GLU A 15 1.98 21.62 13.31
C GLU A 15 2.68 20.72 12.28
N ILE A 16 3.43 21.34 11.34
CA ILE A 16 4.28 20.60 10.40
C ILE A 16 5.43 19.96 11.18
N PRO A 17 5.63 18.63 11.10
CA PRO A 17 6.79 17.99 11.70
C PRO A 17 8.11 18.57 11.20
N ASP A 18 9.08 18.74 12.11
CA ASP A 18 10.44 19.25 11.81
C ASP A 18 11.14 18.53 10.65
N LEU A 19 10.81 17.25 10.43
CA LEU A 19 11.35 16.44 9.33
C LEU A 19 10.98 17.00 7.94
N PHE A 20 9.84 17.69 7.83
CA PHE A 20 9.39 18.30 6.58
C PHE A 20 9.80 19.78 6.44
N LEU A 21 10.43 20.36 7.46
CA LEU A 21 10.95 21.72 7.39
C LEU A 21 12.38 21.75 6.78
N PRO A 22 12.69 22.76 5.94
CA PRO A 22 14.05 23.02 5.50
C PRO A 22 15.02 23.17 6.67
N ASN A 23 16.31 22.89 6.43
CA ASN A 23 17.33 23.01 7.48
C ASN A 23 17.51 24.44 8.00
N ASP A 24 17.32 25.45 7.14
CA ASP A 24 17.47 26.86 7.48
C ASP A 24 16.16 27.49 8.00
N ASP A 25 15.09 26.70 8.17
CA ASP A 25 13.80 27.23 8.66
C ASP A 25 13.91 27.54 10.18
N PRO A 26 13.65 28.79 10.60
CA PRO A 26 13.76 29.18 12.01
C PRO A 26 12.75 28.49 12.93
N ARG A 27 11.72 27.82 12.38
CA ARG A 27 10.73 27.05 13.15
C ARG A 27 11.24 25.67 13.56
N LYS A 28 12.32 25.18 12.95
CA LYS A 28 12.86 23.84 13.22
C LYS A 28 13.39 23.77 14.65
N GLY A 29 12.94 22.79 15.44
CA GLY A 29 13.32 22.62 16.84
C GLY A 29 12.53 23.50 17.82
N LEU A 30 11.61 24.35 17.35
CA LEU A 30 10.60 24.97 18.20
C LEU A 30 9.53 23.91 18.54
N ASN A 31 9.80 23.07 19.54
CA ASN A 31 8.85 22.08 20.05
C ASN A 31 7.69 22.75 20.80
N LEU A 32 6.79 23.39 20.06
CA LEU A 32 5.64 24.12 20.62
C LEU A 32 4.59 23.18 21.24
N SER A 33 4.43 21.97 20.69
CA SER A 33 3.45 20.98 21.17
C SER A 33 3.80 20.39 22.54
N GLY A 34 5.09 20.35 22.92
CA GLY A 34 5.53 19.75 24.18
C GLY A 34 5.38 18.23 24.28
N GLU A 35 4.82 17.57 23.26
CA GLU A 35 4.63 16.12 23.22
C GLU A 35 5.86 15.42 22.64
N GLN A 36 6.53 14.61 23.46
CA GLN A 36 7.53 13.66 22.96
C GLN A 36 6.79 12.42 22.42
N ILE A 37 7.00 12.13 21.14
CA ILE A 37 6.47 10.92 20.51
C ILE A 37 7.20 9.70 21.09
N ASP A 38 6.55 8.95 21.98
CA ASP A 38 7.07 7.66 22.44
C ASP A 38 6.80 6.58 21.38
N ILE A 39 7.83 6.29 20.59
CA ILE A 39 7.81 5.28 19.53
C ILE A 39 7.46 3.89 20.10
N ASN A 40 7.80 3.61 21.36
CA ASN A 40 7.53 2.32 21.98
C ASN A 40 6.06 2.13 22.33
N ASN A 41 5.29 3.22 22.47
CA ASN A 41 3.87 3.20 22.76
C ASN A 41 2.99 3.42 21.52
N ALA A 42 3.60 3.52 20.34
CA ALA A 42 2.86 3.66 19.08
C ALA A 42 2.24 2.31 18.67
N PRO A 43 0.95 2.26 18.27
CA PRO A 43 0.35 1.02 17.81
C PRO A 43 1.03 0.56 16.49
N PRO A 44 1.40 -0.73 16.36
CA PRO A 44 2.02 -1.22 15.13
C PRO A 44 1.00 -1.23 13.99
N LEU A 45 1.20 -0.39 12.98
CA LEU A 45 0.39 -0.39 11.75
C LEU A 45 0.68 -1.61 10.86
N SER A 46 1.93 -2.11 10.90
CA SER A 46 2.38 -3.28 10.16
C SER A 46 3.66 -3.83 10.80
N THR A 47 3.93 -5.12 10.59
CA THR A 47 5.21 -5.70 11.00
C THR A 47 6.31 -5.24 10.03
N PRO A 48 7.39 -4.59 10.51
CA PRO A 48 8.48 -4.19 9.64
C PRO A 48 9.12 -5.43 9.00
N SER A 49 9.30 -5.41 7.69
CA SER A 49 9.91 -6.49 6.91
C SER A 49 11.16 -5.99 6.22
N GLU A 50 12.26 -6.74 6.38
CA GLU A 50 13.52 -6.45 5.70
C GLU A 50 13.41 -6.71 4.19
N LYS A 51 13.90 -5.75 3.40
CA LYS A 51 13.93 -5.87 1.93
C LYS A 51 15.09 -6.76 1.51
N LYS A 52 14.80 -7.85 0.79
CA LYS A 52 15.80 -8.77 0.25
C LYS A 52 15.98 -8.55 -1.25
N TYR A 53 17.23 -8.42 -1.70
CA TYR A 53 17.61 -8.15 -3.09
C TYR A 53 18.52 -9.27 -3.63
N HIS A 54 18.10 -10.52 -3.50
CA HIS A 54 18.90 -11.70 -3.84
C HIS A 54 18.60 -12.29 -5.24
N LEU A 55 17.57 -11.77 -5.93
CA LEU A 55 17.19 -12.22 -7.28
C LEU A 55 18.27 -11.86 -8.31
N SER A 56 18.74 -12.86 -9.06
CA SER A 56 19.63 -12.65 -10.20
C SER A 56 18.83 -12.38 -11.50
N PRO A 57 19.47 -11.80 -12.54
CA PRO A 57 18.80 -11.63 -13.84
C PRO A 57 18.29 -12.95 -14.44
N LYS A 58 19.01 -14.05 -14.23
CA LYS A 58 18.61 -15.39 -14.70
C LYS A 58 17.34 -15.88 -13.99
N ASP A 59 17.19 -15.58 -12.71
CA ASP A 59 15.98 -15.92 -11.96
C ASP A 59 14.77 -15.14 -12.48
N VAL A 60 14.97 -13.87 -12.86
CA VAL A 60 13.92 -13.04 -13.45
C VAL A 60 13.46 -13.59 -14.80
N GLU A 61 14.38 -13.99 -15.67
CA GLU A 61 14.07 -14.64 -16.94
C GLU A 61 13.28 -15.95 -16.73
N GLU A 62 13.69 -16.75 -15.73
CA GLU A 62 12.98 -17.99 -15.41
C GLU A 62 11.58 -17.73 -14.84
N ILE A 63 11.41 -16.72 -13.99
CA ILE A 63 10.10 -16.29 -13.48
C ILE A 63 9.18 -15.90 -14.65
N GLN A 64 9.69 -15.09 -15.58
CA GLN A 64 8.93 -14.66 -16.76
C GLN A 64 8.55 -15.86 -17.64
N ARG A 65 9.50 -16.76 -17.89
CA ARG A 65 9.27 -17.98 -18.69
C ARG A 65 8.19 -18.87 -18.08
N LEU A 66 8.31 -19.21 -16.79
CA LEU A 66 7.36 -20.08 -16.09
C LEU A 66 5.96 -19.47 -16.03
N ARG A 67 5.87 -18.16 -15.81
CA ARG A 67 4.58 -17.46 -15.72
C ARG A 67 3.90 -17.32 -17.07
N ALA A 68 4.67 -17.19 -18.15
CA ALA A 68 4.16 -17.17 -19.51
C ALA A 68 3.71 -18.57 -19.98
N SER A 69 4.44 -19.62 -19.61
CA SER A 69 4.13 -20.98 -20.06
C SER A 69 2.90 -21.57 -19.38
N GLU A 70 2.83 -21.53 -18.04
CA GLU A 70 1.72 -22.14 -17.29
C GLU A 70 1.22 -21.20 -16.18
N PRO A 71 0.41 -20.19 -16.51
CA PRO A 71 -0.04 -19.17 -15.55
C PRO A 71 -1.00 -19.70 -14.47
N TYR A 72 -1.58 -20.89 -14.66
CA TYR A 72 -2.45 -21.55 -13.66
C TYR A 72 -1.64 -22.32 -12.61
N THR A 73 -0.53 -22.95 -13.01
CA THR A 73 0.39 -23.67 -12.13
C THR A 73 1.32 -22.68 -11.41
N TYR A 74 2.00 -21.82 -12.17
CA TYR A 74 2.97 -20.85 -11.67
C TYR A 74 2.30 -19.52 -11.32
N THR A 75 1.42 -19.59 -10.31
CA THR A 75 0.77 -18.39 -9.75
C THR A 75 1.79 -17.50 -9.03
N LYS A 76 1.42 -16.24 -8.77
CA LYS A 76 2.30 -15.29 -8.05
C LYS A 76 2.73 -15.83 -6.69
N LYS A 77 1.85 -16.55 -6.00
CA LYS A 77 2.11 -17.14 -4.69
C LYS A 77 3.13 -18.27 -4.78
N VAL A 78 2.96 -19.19 -5.75
CA VAL A 78 3.88 -20.31 -5.96
C VAL A 78 5.28 -19.81 -6.34
N LEU A 79 5.38 -18.83 -7.23
CA LEU A 79 6.67 -18.24 -7.62
C LEU A 79 7.31 -17.46 -6.47
N ALA A 80 6.52 -16.72 -5.69
CA ALA A 80 7.00 -16.03 -4.50
C ALA A 80 7.61 -16.98 -3.47
N GLU A 81 6.97 -18.13 -3.23
CA GLU A 81 7.49 -19.18 -2.35
C GLU A 81 8.75 -19.84 -2.93
N LYS A 82 8.74 -20.17 -4.23
CA LYS A 82 9.88 -20.81 -4.92
C LYS A 82 11.14 -19.95 -4.91
N PHE A 83 10.99 -18.65 -5.16
CA PHE A 83 12.11 -17.71 -5.21
C PHE A 83 12.32 -16.95 -3.90
N ASN A 84 11.55 -17.25 -2.83
CA ASN A 84 11.65 -16.58 -1.53
C ASN A 84 11.59 -15.04 -1.63
N VAL A 85 10.59 -14.53 -2.36
CA VAL A 85 10.34 -13.10 -2.56
C VAL A 85 8.87 -12.75 -2.34
N SER A 86 8.55 -11.45 -2.25
CA SER A 86 7.16 -11.01 -2.13
C SER A 86 6.35 -11.31 -3.41
N PRO A 87 5.08 -11.71 -3.31
CA PRO A 87 4.17 -11.82 -4.46
C PRO A 87 4.04 -10.51 -5.25
N PHE A 88 4.29 -9.37 -4.60
CA PHE A 88 4.35 -8.08 -5.27
C PHE A 88 5.56 -8.00 -6.22
N THR A 89 6.73 -8.45 -5.79
CA THR A 89 7.95 -8.51 -6.62
C THR A 89 7.72 -9.37 -7.86
N ILE A 90 7.09 -10.53 -7.73
CA ILE A 90 6.71 -11.36 -8.90
C ILE A 90 5.79 -10.59 -9.85
N SER A 91 4.81 -9.86 -9.32
CA SER A 91 3.89 -9.05 -10.13
C SER A 91 4.58 -7.88 -10.83
N LEU A 92 5.71 -7.40 -10.31
CA LEU A 92 6.48 -6.31 -10.88
C LEU A 92 7.38 -6.80 -12.03
N VAL A 93 8.01 -7.96 -11.86
CA VAL A 93 8.97 -8.50 -12.84
C VAL A 93 8.32 -9.29 -13.96
N SER A 94 7.07 -9.73 -13.79
CA SER A 94 6.41 -10.63 -14.73
C SER A 94 4.91 -10.37 -14.86
N ASP A 95 4.50 -10.12 -16.10
CA ASP A 95 3.10 -10.04 -16.47
C ASP A 95 2.49 -11.43 -16.65
N VAL A 96 1.16 -11.50 -16.57
CA VAL A 96 0.41 -12.70 -16.91
C VAL A 96 -0.03 -12.64 -18.37
N SER A 97 -0.25 -13.79 -19.03
CA SER A 97 -0.77 -13.82 -20.40
C SER A 97 -2.09 -13.03 -20.52
N LYS A 98 -2.29 -12.38 -21.67
CA LYS A 98 -3.49 -11.55 -21.92
C LYS A 98 -4.78 -12.37 -21.77
N GLU A 99 -4.79 -13.60 -22.26
CA GLU A 99 -5.91 -14.54 -22.15
C GLU A 99 -6.27 -14.82 -20.69
N ARG A 100 -5.27 -15.09 -19.84
CA ARG A 100 -5.48 -15.34 -18.42
C ARG A 100 -6.01 -14.11 -17.69
N LYS A 101 -5.53 -12.92 -18.07
CA LYS A 101 -6.03 -11.65 -17.52
C LYS A 101 -7.50 -11.46 -17.87
N GLN A 102 -7.87 -11.66 -19.14
CA GLN A 102 -9.26 -11.61 -19.61
C GLN A 102 -10.15 -12.63 -18.87
N ASP A 103 -9.72 -13.88 -18.74
CA ASP A 103 -10.44 -14.90 -17.96
C ASP A 103 -10.66 -14.47 -16.50
N MET A 104 -9.71 -13.77 -15.86
CA MET A 104 -9.95 -13.21 -14.51
C MET A 104 -10.92 -12.05 -14.51
N ASP A 105 -10.84 -11.17 -15.49
CA ASP A 105 -11.74 -10.02 -15.60
C ASP A 105 -13.17 -10.50 -15.86
N ASP A 106 -13.36 -11.52 -16.69
CA ASP A 106 -14.65 -12.15 -16.97
C ASP A 106 -15.24 -12.85 -15.75
N ARG A 107 -14.43 -13.64 -15.01
CA ARG A 107 -14.86 -14.25 -13.75
C ARG A 107 -15.25 -13.20 -12.71
N LEU A 108 -14.48 -12.11 -12.62
CA LEU A 108 -14.80 -10.99 -11.74
C LEU A 108 -16.12 -10.33 -12.16
N ALA A 109 -16.36 -10.15 -13.46
CA ALA A 109 -17.60 -9.59 -13.98
C ALA A 109 -18.81 -10.49 -13.65
N GLN A 110 -18.69 -11.80 -13.82
CA GLN A 110 -19.74 -12.76 -13.46
C GLN A 110 -20.05 -12.73 -11.95
N ILE A 111 -19.01 -12.67 -11.10
CA ILE A 111 -19.19 -12.52 -9.64
C ILE A 111 -19.92 -11.21 -9.30
N LYS A 112 -19.61 -10.11 -10.01
CA LYS A 112 -20.26 -8.81 -9.83
C LYS A 112 -21.72 -8.82 -10.28
N GLN A 113 -22.05 -9.51 -11.37
CA GLN A 113 -23.43 -9.70 -11.83
C GLN A 113 -24.29 -10.42 -10.78
N GLY A 114 -23.69 -11.35 -10.02
CA GLY A 114 -24.36 -12.05 -8.93
C GLY A 114 -24.56 -11.22 -7.64
N TRP A 115 -24.18 -9.93 -7.61
CA TRP A 115 -24.40 -9.11 -6.42
C TRP A 115 -25.85 -8.64 -6.30
N SER A 116 -26.39 -8.74 -5.08
CA SER A 116 -27.65 -8.07 -4.76
C SER A 116 -27.50 -6.55 -4.85
N LYS A 117 -28.62 -5.83 -5.06
CA LYS A 117 -28.62 -4.35 -5.12
C LYS A 117 -27.94 -3.72 -3.91
N GLY A 118 -28.23 -4.21 -2.69
CA GLY A 118 -27.61 -3.73 -1.45
C GLY A 118 -26.09 -3.97 -1.42
N LYS A 119 -25.61 -5.14 -1.86
CA LYS A 119 -24.17 -5.44 -1.91
C LYS A 119 -23.46 -4.57 -2.95
N ALA A 120 -24.05 -4.37 -4.12
CA ALA A 120 -23.50 -3.50 -5.15
C ALA A 120 -23.36 -2.07 -4.64
N GLN A 121 -24.41 -1.52 -4.03
CA GLN A 121 -24.40 -0.18 -3.43
C GLN A 121 -23.33 -0.05 -2.33
N ALA A 122 -23.28 -1.00 -1.39
CA ALA A 122 -22.28 -1.00 -0.32
C ALA A 122 -20.83 -1.03 -0.84
N ARG A 123 -20.58 -1.73 -1.95
CA ARG A 123 -19.25 -1.77 -2.61
C ARG A 123 -18.92 -0.44 -3.29
N LEU A 124 -19.90 0.21 -3.92
CA LEU A 124 -19.75 1.55 -4.49
C LEU A 124 -19.45 2.59 -3.40
N ASP A 125 -20.19 2.57 -2.30
CA ASP A 125 -20.00 3.52 -1.20
C ASP A 125 -18.66 3.29 -0.47
N ARG A 126 -18.19 2.04 -0.37
CA ARG A 126 -16.82 1.76 0.09
C ARG A 126 -15.78 2.40 -0.82
N LYS A 127 -15.95 2.31 -2.14
CA LYS A 127 -15.01 2.93 -3.10
C LYS A 127 -15.02 4.45 -2.98
N LYS A 128 -16.18 5.07 -2.79
CA LYS A 128 -16.30 6.52 -2.55
C LYS A 128 -15.61 6.95 -1.27
N ARG A 129 -15.83 6.24 -0.15
CA ARG A 129 -15.14 6.53 1.11
C ARG A 129 -13.62 6.45 0.98
N GLN A 130 -13.12 5.43 0.28
CA GLN A 130 -11.69 5.34 0.01
C GLN A 130 -11.17 6.53 -0.82
N GLN A 131 -11.97 7.04 -1.76
CA GLN A 131 -11.60 8.23 -2.54
C GLN A 131 -11.58 9.50 -1.69
N TYR A 132 -12.53 9.66 -0.77
CA TYR A 132 -12.58 10.81 0.15
C TYR A 132 -11.39 10.81 1.12
N TRP A 133 -10.98 9.63 1.61
CA TRP A 133 -9.77 9.50 2.44
C TRP A 133 -8.48 10.01 1.76
N TYR A 134 -8.38 9.93 0.43
CA TYR A 134 -7.21 10.47 -0.30
C TYR A 134 -7.29 11.98 -0.58
N ARG A 135 -8.42 12.61 -0.27
CA ARG A 135 -8.66 14.05 -0.44
C ARG A 135 -8.68 14.81 0.89
N ASP A 136 -8.44 14.10 1.99
CA ASP A 136 -8.69 14.60 3.35
C ASP A 136 -10.15 15.10 3.53
N GLU A 137 -11.11 14.40 2.90
CA GLU A 137 -12.57 14.64 2.97
C GLU A 137 -13.34 13.51 3.71
#